data_AF-A0A1V9WYG2-F1
#
_entry.id   AF-A0A1V9WYG2-F1
#
_cell.length_a   1.000
_cell.length_b   1.000
_cell.length_c   1.000
_cell.angle_alpha   90.00
_cell.angle_beta   90.00
_cell.angle_gamma   90.00
#
_symmetry.space_group_name_H-M   'P 1'
#
loop_
_entity.id
_entity.type
_entity.pdbx_description
1 polymer ?
#
loop_
_entity_poly.entity_id
_entity_poly.type
_entity_poly.pdbx_seq_one_letter_code
_entity_poly.pdbx_strand_id
1 'polypeptide(L)'
;MGGPIWTDPIHSGEFVLKLQQSLRAYTQLEVTDLPDFEALLEDEEKTTESARPPPDMADLNSNCNIDSTNNSRNSDSDNCNRIGKGEVNAVERGRFQTLRRMQGIVNVISEELLDVALHYTQEKLSQVLRTDTVPMIKLRSAIINAGYRVSSSHTNRTSVKTDAPHRVVWDIMRYWIKS
;
A
#
# COMPACT_ATOMS: atom_id res chain seq x y z
N MET A 1 16.44 15.60 -35.79
CA MET A 1 15.10 15.02 -36.01
C MET A 1 14.40 14.90 -34.66
N GLY A 2 13.72 15.97 -34.22
CA GLY A 2 12.86 15.91 -33.04
C GLY A 2 11.42 15.82 -33.51
N GLY A 3 10.76 14.68 -33.27
CA GLY A 3 9.32 14.57 -33.49
C GLY A 3 8.55 15.56 -32.59
N PRO A 4 7.24 15.74 -32.83
CA PRO A 4 6.42 16.59 -31.97
C PRO A 4 6.50 16.08 -30.52
N ILE A 5 6.70 17.01 -29.57
CA ILE A 5 6.55 16.70 -28.15
C ILE A 5 5.08 16.42 -27.93
N TRP A 6 4.76 15.19 -27.54
CA TRP A 6 3.39 14.81 -27.18
C TRP A 6 2.96 15.62 -25.95
N THR A 7 1.94 16.47 -26.11
CA THR A 7 1.43 17.35 -25.05
C THR A 7 0.14 16.84 -24.42
N ASP A 8 -0.51 15.86 -25.04
CA ASP A 8 -1.78 15.34 -24.56
C ASP A 8 -1.61 14.39 -23.37
N PRO A 9 -2.63 14.25 -22.52
CA PRO A 9 -2.60 13.30 -21.41
C PRO A 9 -2.31 11.88 -21.89
N ILE A 10 -1.45 11.16 -21.14
CA ILE A 10 -1.07 9.78 -21.48
C ILE A 10 -2.26 8.81 -21.30
N HIS A 11 -3.29 9.22 -20.55
CA HIS A 11 -4.48 8.43 -20.25
C HIS A 11 -5.76 9.25 -20.50
N SER A 12 -6.81 8.60 -21.01
CA SER A 12 -8.13 9.24 -21.07
C SER A 12 -8.80 9.20 -19.70
N GLY A 13 -9.45 10.30 -19.31
CA GLY A 13 -10.18 10.38 -18.04
C GLY A 13 -11.25 9.28 -17.92
N GLU A 14 -11.97 9.02 -19.02
CA GLU A 14 -12.97 7.94 -19.11
C GLU A 14 -12.39 6.56 -18.80
N PHE A 15 -11.21 6.24 -19.34
CA PHE A 15 -10.53 4.98 -19.05
C PHE A 15 -10.18 4.87 -17.58
N VAL A 16 -9.60 5.93 -16.99
CA VAL A 16 -9.22 5.96 -15.58
C VAL A 16 -10.44 5.80 -14.67
N LEU A 17 -11.55 6.49 -14.97
CA LEU A 17 -12.79 6.39 -14.20
C LEU A 17 -13.40 4.99 -14.26
N LYS A 18 -13.46 4.37 -15.45
CA LYS A 18 -13.95 2.99 -15.62
C LYS A 18 -13.07 2.01 -14.86
N LEU A 19 -11.74 2.18 -14.93
CA LEU A 19 -10.80 1.36 -14.19
C LEU A 19 -10.98 1.52 -12.68
N GLN A 20 -11.16 2.75 -12.20
CA GLN A 20 -11.38 3.02 -10.79
C GLN A 20 -12.69 2.39 -10.28
N GLN A 21 -13.77 2.48 -11.06
CA GLN A 21 -15.07 1.85 -10.75
C GLN A 21 -14.94 0.32 -10.71
N SER A 22 -14.26 -0.28 -11.69
CA SER A 22 -14.02 -1.71 -11.74
C SER A 22 -13.24 -2.22 -10.52
N LEU A 23 -12.17 -1.51 -10.13
CA LEU A 23 -11.38 -1.85 -8.94
C LEU A 23 -12.18 -1.68 -7.64
N ARG A 24 -13.05 -0.67 -7.54
CA ARG A 24 -13.92 -0.47 -6.36
C ARG A 24 -14.98 -1.57 -6.24
N ALA A 25 -15.61 -1.97 -7.35
CA ALA A 25 -16.56 -3.06 -7.37
C ALA A 25 -15.92 -4.37 -6.90
N TYR A 26 -14.67 -4.62 -7.30
CA TYR A 26 -13.90 -5.78 -6.86
C TYR A 26 -13.63 -5.76 -5.34
N THR A 27 -13.38 -4.58 -4.75
CA THR A 27 -13.17 -4.44 -3.30
C THR A 27 -14.46 -4.54 -2.47
N GLN A 28 -15.63 -4.18 -3.02
CA GLN A 28 -16.91 -4.22 -2.30
C GLN A 28 -17.52 -5.63 -2.18
N LEU A 29 -17.15 -6.55 -3.08
CA LEU A 29 -17.50 -7.97 -2.99
C LEU A 29 -16.91 -8.68 -1.75
N GLU A 30 -16.03 -8.03 -0.98
CA GLU A 30 -15.48 -8.59 0.28
C GLU A 30 -16.29 -8.20 1.54
N VAL A 31 -17.21 -7.21 1.50
CA VAL A 31 -17.84 -6.66 2.72
C VAL A 31 -19.25 -7.20 3.01
N THR A 32 -19.97 -7.70 2.00
CA THR A 32 -21.36 -8.17 2.17
C THR A 32 -21.49 -9.62 2.64
N ASP A 33 -20.39 -10.36 2.72
CA ASP A 33 -20.41 -11.82 2.91
C ASP A 33 -19.78 -12.25 4.25
N LEU A 34 -19.55 -11.31 5.19
CA LEU A 34 -19.16 -11.68 6.55
C LEU A 34 -20.39 -12.23 7.28
N PRO A 35 -20.40 -13.52 7.69
CA PRO A 35 -21.43 -14.00 8.60
C PRO A 35 -21.34 -13.17 9.88
N ASP A 36 -22.50 -12.74 10.36
CA ASP A 36 -22.64 -12.02 11.61
C ASP A 36 -22.03 -12.85 12.74
N PHE A 37 -20.92 -12.39 13.32
CA PHE A 37 -20.19 -13.16 14.35
C PHE A 37 -21.03 -13.26 15.63
N GLU A 38 -22.02 -12.38 15.81
CA GLU A 38 -23.02 -12.44 16.88
C GLU A 38 -23.89 -13.72 16.78
N ALA A 39 -24.12 -14.25 15.56
CA ALA A 39 -24.98 -15.41 15.33
C ALA A 39 -24.31 -16.77 15.61
N LEU A 40 -23.00 -16.81 15.88
CA LEU A 40 -22.24 -18.05 16.12
C LEU A 40 -21.95 -18.30 17.61
N LEU A 41 -22.39 -17.42 18.51
CA LEU A 41 -22.21 -17.57 19.95
C LEU A 41 -23.44 -18.10 20.69
N GLU A 42 -24.53 -18.44 19.98
CA GLU A 42 -25.79 -18.89 20.60
C GLU A 42 -26.03 -20.41 20.58
N ASP A 43 -25.19 -21.21 19.89
CA ASP A 43 -25.48 -22.65 19.69
C ASP A 43 -24.69 -23.64 20.57
N GLU A 44 -23.72 -23.21 21.39
CA GLU A 44 -22.92 -24.11 22.26
C GLU A 44 -23.46 -24.29 23.70
N GLU A 45 -24.78 -24.24 23.92
CA GLU A 45 -25.36 -24.61 25.22
C GLU A 45 -26.54 -25.57 25.11
N LYS A 46 -26.36 -26.71 24.43
CA LYS A 46 -27.14 -27.92 24.75
C LYS A 46 -26.55 -29.20 24.14
N THR A 47 -25.90 -30.02 24.96
CA THR A 47 -26.30 -31.42 25.22
C THR A 47 -25.24 -32.14 26.05
N THR A 48 -25.62 -32.49 27.27
CA THR A 48 -25.00 -33.52 28.10
C THR A 48 -25.42 -34.92 27.59
N GLU A 49 -24.54 -35.92 27.65
CA GLU A 49 -24.72 -37.17 28.44
C GLU A 49 -24.01 -38.42 27.84
N SER A 50 -23.34 -39.18 28.74
CA SER A 50 -22.99 -40.62 28.69
C SER A 50 -21.74 -41.10 27.91
N ALA A 51 -20.65 -41.47 28.63
CA ALA A 51 -20.21 -42.87 28.85
C ALA A 51 -18.72 -43.03 29.33
N ARG A 52 -18.58 -43.78 30.44
CA ARG A 52 -17.48 -44.57 31.09
C ARG A 52 -15.97 -44.50 30.66
N PRO A 53 -15.01 -44.57 31.64
CA PRO A 53 -13.57 -44.91 31.47
C PRO A 53 -13.33 -46.45 31.62
N PRO A 54 -12.13 -47.09 31.55
CA PRO A 54 -10.69 -46.70 31.68
C PRO A 54 -9.79 -47.51 30.64
N PRO A 55 -8.49 -47.94 30.83
CA PRO A 55 -7.49 -47.76 31.89
C PRO A 55 -6.04 -47.40 31.48
N ASP A 56 -5.30 -47.10 32.55
CA ASP A 56 -3.87 -46.85 32.77
C ASP A 56 -2.91 -47.96 32.27
N MET A 57 -1.68 -47.59 31.84
CA MET A 57 -0.42 -48.10 32.41
C MET A 57 0.86 -47.66 31.64
N ALA A 58 1.82 -47.20 32.46
CA ALA A 58 3.28 -47.43 32.43
C ALA A 58 4.22 -46.37 31.83
N ASP A 59 4.89 -45.69 32.77
CA ASP A 59 6.18 -45.00 32.67
C ASP A 59 7.30 -45.85 32.05
N LEU A 60 8.28 -45.19 31.42
CA LEU A 60 9.72 -45.50 31.59
C LEU A 60 10.60 -44.28 31.25
N ASN A 61 10.85 -43.48 32.29
CA ASN A 61 12.11 -42.86 32.71
C ASN A 61 13.35 -42.93 31.77
N SER A 62 13.96 -41.79 31.43
CA SER A 62 15.24 -41.32 32.03
C SER A 62 15.99 -40.30 31.15
N ASN A 63 16.30 -39.16 31.77
CA ASN A 63 17.51 -38.30 31.74
C ASN A 63 18.21 -38.01 30.38
N CYS A 64 18.69 -36.80 30.08
CA CYS A 64 19.44 -35.87 30.94
C CYS A 64 19.31 -34.43 30.41
N ASN A 65 19.18 -33.46 31.34
CA ASN A 65 19.65 -32.09 31.15
C ASN A 65 21.18 -32.07 31.05
N ILE A 66 21.75 -31.15 30.27
CA ILE A 66 22.84 -30.25 30.69
C ILE A 66 22.89 -29.06 29.71
N ASP A 67 23.01 -27.89 30.33
CA ASP A 67 22.94 -26.55 29.80
C ASP A 67 24.12 -26.09 28.92
N SER A 68 23.81 -25.06 28.13
CA SER A 68 24.67 -23.91 27.79
C SER A 68 25.92 -24.13 26.94
N THR A 69 25.95 -23.57 25.72
CA THR A 69 26.63 -22.29 25.43
C THR A 69 26.75 -21.99 23.92
N ASN A 70 26.43 -20.74 23.58
CA ASN A 70 27.07 -19.87 22.58
C ASN A 70 26.83 -20.06 21.06
N ASN A 71 25.96 -19.16 20.56
CA ASN A 71 26.30 -18.05 19.65
C ASN A 71 26.84 -18.41 18.25
N SER A 72 26.03 -18.17 17.22
CA SER A 72 26.28 -17.12 16.19
C SER A 72 25.55 -17.43 14.87
N ARG A 73 25.01 -16.36 14.28
CA ARG A 73 24.63 -16.13 12.87
C ARG A 73 23.13 -16.22 12.56
N ASN A 74 22.52 -15.03 12.55
CA ASN A 74 21.34 -14.72 11.75
C ASN A 74 21.66 -14.93 10.27
N SER A 75 20.90 -15.80 9.63
CA SER A 75 20.65 -15.78 8.20
C SER A 75 19.22 -16.29 8.00
N ASP A 76 18.28 -15.34 7.96
CA ASP A 76 16.88 -15.59 7.67
C ASP A 76 16.76 -16.10 6.24
N SER A 77 16.58 -17.42 6.10
CA SER A 77 16.20 -18.07 4.86
C SER A 77 15.22 -19.20 5.16
N ASP A 78 14.00 -18.84 5.56
CA ASP A 78 12.89 -19.79 5.72
C ASP A 78 11.86 -19.48 4.63
N ASN A 79 11.99 -20.07 3.44
CA ASN A 79 11.58 -21.44 3.09
C ASN A 79 10.09 -21.69 3.36
N CYS A 80 9.25 -21.36 2.39
CA CYS A 80 7.86 -21.78 2.38
C CYS A 80 7.75 -23.21 1.80
N ASN A 81 7.29 -24.17 2.60
CA ASN A 81 6.45 -25.27 2.12
C ASN A 81 5.98 -26.20 3.24
N ARG A 82 4.66 -26.22 3.49
CA ARG A 82 3.85 -27.45 3.61
C ARG A 82 2.37 -27.10 3.82
N ILE A 83 1.54 -27.44 2.84
CA ILE A 83 0.07 -27.42 2.94
C ILE A 83 -0.42 -28.87 2.99
N GLY A 84 -1.12 -29.21 4.07
CA GLY A 84 -1.98 -30.39 4.19
C GLY A 84 -3.38 -30.10 3.64
N LYS A 85 -4.00 -31.13 3.07
CA LYS A 85 -5.28 -31.10 2.35
C LYS A 85 -6.47 -30.84 3.30
N GLY A 86 -7.37 -29.96 2.88
CA GLY A 86 -8.72 -29.79 3.43
C GLY A 86 -9.57 -28.95 2.48
N GLU A 87 -10.56 -29.58 1.83
CA GLU A 87 -11.49 -28.93 0.90
C GLU A 87 -12.47 -28.05 1.69
N VAL A 88 -12.20 -26.74 1.66
CA VAL A 88 -13.20 -25.70 1.90
C VAL A 88 -13.37 -24.95 0.59
N ASN A 89 -14.63 -24.76 0.15
CA ASN A 89 -14.94 -23.95 -1.02
C ASN A 89 -14.45 -22.51 -0.78
N ALA A 90 -13.25 -22.24 -1.28
CA ALA A 90 -12.60 -20.94 -1.22
C ALA A 90 -13.30 -20.00 -2.20
N VAL A 91 -14.35 -19.32 -1.75
CA VAL A 91 -14.79 -18.08 -2.39
C VAL A 91 -13.55 -17.18 -2.52
N GLU A 92 -13.30 -16.71 -3.74
CA GLU A 92 -12.05 -16.14 -4.27
C GLU A 92 -11.43 -15.02 -3.39
N ARG A 93 -10.77 -15.37 -2.29
CA ARG A 93 -9.92 -14.45 -1.55
C ARG A 93 -8.75 -14.02 -2.43
N GLY A 94 -8.76 -12.77 -2.86
CA GLY A 94 -7.54 -12.08 -3.32
C GLY A 94 -6.91 -12.61 -4.61
N ARG A 95 -7.65 -12.57 -5.73
CA ARG A 95 -7.08 -12.90 -7.06
C ARG A 95 -5.86 -12.05 -7.42
N PHE A 96 -5.75 -10.84 -6.87
CA PHE A 96 -4.60 -9.95 -7.06
C PHE A 96 -4.05 -9.45 -5.72
N GLN A 97 -2.89 -9.96 -5.31
CA GLN A 97 -2.16 -9.49 -4.11
C GLN A 97 -1.81 -7.99 -4.19
N THR A 98 -1.75 -7.43 -5.41
CA THR A 98 -1.43 -6.02 -5.68
C THR A 98 -2.66 -5.12 -5.76
N LEU A 99 -3.87 -5.61 -5.50
CA LEU A 99 -5.13 -4.85 -5.65
C LEU A 99 -5.08 -3.50 -4.93
N ARG A 100 -4.64 -3.49 -3.66
CA ARG A 100 -4.51 -2.26 -2.87
C ARG A 100 -3.54 -1.25 -3.50
N ARG A 101 -2.45 -1.74 -4.09
CA ARG A 101 -1.48 -0.89 -4.82
C ARG A 101 -2.08 -0.34 -6.10
N MET A 102 -2.79 -1.17 -6.88
CA MET A 102 -3.47 -0.72 -8.10
C MET A 102 -4.50 0.36 -7.80
N GLN A 103 -5.33 0.15 -6.78
CA GLN A 103 -6.30 1.14 -6.33
C GLN A 103 -5.64 2.46 -5.92
N GLY A 104 -4.53 2.39 -5.19
CA GLY A 104 -3.74 3.57 -4.82
C GLY A 104 -3.18 4.31 -6.04
N ILE A 105 -2.58 3.60 -6.99
CA ILE A 105 -2.03 4.22 -8.21
C ILE A 105 -3.12 4.86 -9.06
N VAL A 106 -4.25 4.16 -9.27
CA VAL A 106 -5.37 4.68 -10.06
C VAL A 106 -5.98 5.93 -9.40
N ASN A 107 -6.06 5.97 -8.08
CA ASN A 107 -6.49 7.18 -7.36
C ASN A 107 -5.52 8.36 -7.61
N VAL A 108 -4.20 8.14 -7.53
CA VAL A 108 -3.21 9.18 -7.83
C VAL A 108 -3.36 9.70 -9.26
N ILE A 109 -3.54 8.80 -10.23
CA ILE A 109 -3.76 9.17 -11.64
C ILE A 109 -5.04 10.01 -11.78
N SER A 110 -6.12 9.66 -11.05
CA SER A 110 -7.39 10.38 -11.14
C SER A 110 -7.35 11.81 -10.58
N GLU A 111 -6.43 12.09 -9.66
CA GLU A 111 -6.24 13.41 -9.03
C GLU A 111 -5.13 14.24 -9.70
N GLU A 112 -4.42 13.66 -10.68
CA GLU A 112 -3.28 14.30 -11.35
C GLU A 112 -3.73 15.39 -12.34
N LEU A 113 -3.00 16.51 -12.38
CA LEU A 113 -3.18 17.56 -13.37
C LEU A 113 -2.73 17.07 -14.76
N LEU A 114 -3.69 16.84 -15.65
CA LEU A 114 -3.45 16.31 -17.00
C LEU A 114 -3.12 17.42 -18.02
N ASP A 115 -3.53 18.66 -17.74
CA ASP A 115 -3.26 19.85 -18.56
C ASP A 115 -1.81 20.35 -18.46
N VAL A 116 -1.03 19.79 -17.54
CA VAL A 116 0.38 20.11 -17.32
C VAL A 116 1.25 18.92 -17.76
N ALA A 117 2.05 19.11 -18.81
CA ALA A 117 2.83 18.02 -19.43
C ALA A 117 4.02 17.53 -18.57
N LEU A 118 4.58 18.36 -17.68
CA LEU A 118 5.80 18.05 -16.91
C LEU A 118 5.58 18.18 -15.39
N HIS A 119 6.53 17.66 -14.62
CA HIS A 119 6.56 17.72 -13.16
C HIS A 119 7.93 18.12 -12.64
N TYR A 120 7.97 18.63 -11.42
CA TYR A 120 9.20 18.84 -10.65
C TYR A 120 9.39 17.71 -9.66
N THR A 121 10.63 17.27 -9.44
CA THR A 121 10.96 16.36 -8.34
C THR A 121 11.58 17.15 -7.19
N GLN A 122 11.12 16.93 -5.96
CA GLN A 122 11.64 17.63 -4.77
C GLN A 122 13.16 17.49 -4.62
N GLU A 123 13.68 16.30 -4.93
CA GLU A 123 15.10 15.96 -4.88
C GLU A 123 15.87 16.80 -5.88
N LYS A 124 15.33 16.93 -7.11
CA LYS A 124 16.00 17.69 -8.15
C LYS A 124 16.02 19.18 -7.86
N LEU A 125 14.91 19.73 -7.34
CA LEU A 125 14.84 21.12 -6.90
C LEU A 125 15.88 21.41 -5.80
N SER A 126 15.98 20.53 -4.81
CA SER A 126 16.90 20.67 -3.68
C SER A 126 18.36 20.46 -4.10
N GLN A 127 18.61 19.51 -5.01
CA GLN A 127 19.95 19.24 -5.58
C GLN A 127 20.50 20.45 -6.34
N VAL A 128 19.68 21.13 -7.14
CA VAL A 128 20.12 22.31 -7.91
C VAL A 128 20.58 23.43 -6.98
N LEU A 129 19.90 23.60 -5.85
CA LEU A 129 20.21 24.66 -4.88
C LEU A 129 21.18 24.22 -3.78
N ARG A 130 21.62 22.96 -3.79
CA ARG A 130 22.54 22.36 -2.81
C ARG A 130 22.04 22.53 -1.36
N THR A 131 20.75 22.29 -1.16
CA THR A 131 20.06 22.38 0.13
C THR A 131 19.50 21.02 0.55
N ASP A 132 19.16 20.89 1.82
CA ASP A 132 18.37 19.76 2.31
C ASP A 132 17.01 19.68 1.61
N THR A 133 16.50 18.45 1.50
CA THR A 133 15.28 18.17 0.74
C THR A 133 14.07 18.85 1.40
N VAL A 134 13.40 19.73 0.65
CA VAL A 134 12.16 20.37 1.11
C VAL A 134 11.08 19.30 1.38
N PRO A 135 10.42 19.31 2.55
CA PRO A 135 9.31 18.41 2.80
C PRO A 135 8.18 18.63 1.79
N MET A 136 7.70 17.55 1.18
CA MET A 136 6.66 17.59 0.14
C MET A 136 5.41 18.36 0.57
N ILE A 137 4.99 18.21 1.83
CA ILE A 137 3.84 18.94 2.40
C ILE A 137 4.10 20.46 2.36
N LYS A 138 5.31 20.92 2.78
CA LYS A 138 5.67 22.34 2.78
C LYS A 138 5.70 22.91 1.36
N LEU A 139 6.29 22.18 0.41
CA LEU A 139 6.34 22.58 -0.99
C LEU A 139 4.93 22.73 -1.58
N ARG A 140 4.06 21.73 -1.37
CA ARG A 140 2.68 21.77 -1.86
C ARG A 140 1.87 22.90 -1.22
N SER A 141 1.98 23.07 0.10
CA SER A 141 1.30 24.15 0.82
C SER A 141 1.75 25.53 0.33
N ALA A 142 3.06 25.73 0.06
CA ALA A 142 3.56 26.98 -0.48
C ALA A 142 3.00 27.29 -1.88
N ILE A 143 2.90 26.28 -2.76
CA ILE A 143 2.31 26.42 -4.11
C ILE A 143 0.82 26.79 -4.02
N ILE A 144 0.06 26.08 -3.17
CA ILE A 144 -1.37 26.36 -2.97
C ILE A 144 -1.58 27.77 -2.42
N ASN A 145 -0.79 28.17 -1.40
CA ASN A 145 -0.87 29.51 -0.81
C ASN A 145 -0.42 30.61 -1.79
N ALA A 146 0.41 30.29 -2.77
CA ALA A 146 0.75 31.19 -3.87
C ALA A 146 -0.34 31.30 -4.95
N GLY A 147 -1.46 30.58 -4.81
CA GLY A 147 -2.62 30.65 -5.70
C GLY A 147 -2.57 29.69 -6.90
N TYR A 148 -1.72 28.68 -6.86
CA TYR A 148 -1.53 27.72 -7.97
C TYR A 148 -2.03 26.33 -7.60
N ARG A 149 -2.46 25.57 -8.62
CA ARG A 149 -2.89 24.19 -8.45
C ARG A 149 -1.68 23.28 -8.29
N VAL A 150 -1.86 22.21 -7.53
CA VAL A 150 -0.81 21.23 -7.26
C VAL A 150 -1.38 19.82 -7.24
N SER A 151 -0.66 18.87 -7.84
CA SER A 151 -0.97 17.44 -7.76
C SER A 151 0.32 16.61 -7.70
N SER A 152 0.20 15.34 -7.31
CA SER A 152 1.31 14.37 -7.38
C SER A 152 1.39 13.79 -8.80
N SER A 153 2.59 13.38 -9.27
CA SER A 153 2.67 12.54 -10.47
C SER A 153 2.59 11.06 -10.10
N HIS A 154 1.79 10.28 -10.82
CA HIS A 154 1.80 8.82 -10.69
C HIS A 154 3.14 8.20 -11.11
N THR A 155 3.95 8.90 -11.92
CA THR A 155 5.25 8.43 -12.39
C THR A 155 6.35 8.52 -11.34
N ASN A 156 6.22 9.39 -10.33
CA ASN A 156 7.21 9.55 -9.28
C ASN A 156 6.56 10.10 -7.98
N ARG A 157 6.71 9.35 -6.88
CA ARG A 157 6.17 9.71 -5.56
C ARG A 157 6.65 11.06 -5.04
N THR A 158 7.89 11.45 -5.35
CA THR A 158 8.52 12.67 -4.84
C THR A 158 8.36 13.85 -5.79
N SER A 159 7.43 13.74 -6.73
CA SER A 159 7.16 14.76 -7.74
C SER A 159 5.86 15.51 -7.56
N VAL A 160 5.84 16.70 -8.15
CA VAL A 160 4.77 17.68 -8.09
C VAL A 160 4.51 18.23 -9.49
N LYS A 161 3.25 18.17 -9.91
CA LYS A 161 2.75 18.91 -11.07
C LYS A 161 2.05 20.17 -10.57
N THR A 162 2.29 21.28 -11.25
CA THR A 162 1.69 22.57 -10.91
C THR A 162 1.59 23.46 -12.14
N ASP A 163 0.58 24.31 -12.18
CA ASP A 163 0.43 25.40 -13.17
C ASP A 163 1.21 26.66 -12.76
N ALA A 164 1.95 26.62 -11.65
CA ALA A 164 2.86 27.69 -11.24
C ALA A 164 3.96 27.93 -12.29
N PRO A 165 4.15 29.19 -12.75
CA PRO A 165 5.29 29.55 -13.57
C PRO A 165 6.60 29.21 -12.89
N HIS A 166 7.61 28.85 -13.68
CA HIS A 166 8.93 28.43 -13.17
C HIS A 166 9.54 29.42 -12.16
N ARG A 167 9.36 30.74 -12.38
CA ARG A 167 9.81 31.79 -11.46
C ARG A 167 9.25 31.62 -10.04
N VAL A 168 7.97 31.26 -9.92
CA VAL A 168 7.28 31.11 -8.63
C VAL A 168 7.82 29.90 -7.88
N VAL A 169 8.02 28.79 -8.58
CA VAL A 169 8.61 27.57 -8.00
C VAL A 169 10.01 27.88 -7.43
N TRP A 170 10.83 28.61 -8.17
CA TRP A 170 12.15 29.03 -7.68
C TRP A 170 12.07 30.08 -6.56
N ASP A 171 11.10 30.98 -6.56
CA ASP A 171 10.89 31.93 -5.45
C ASP A 171 10.58 31.20 -4.15
N ILE A 172 9.69 30.19 -4.20
CA ILE A 172 9.37 29.31 -3.06
C ILE A 172 10.63 28.61 -2.56
N MET A 173 11.42 28.01 -3.46
CA MET A 173 12.64 27.30 -3.09
C MET A 173 13.73 28.24 -2.53
N ARG A 174 13.86 29.46 -3.06
CA ARG A 174 14.77 30.48 -2.52
C ARG A 174 14.35 30.95 -1.14
N TYR A 175 13.04 31.04 -0.88
CA TYR A 175 12.52 31.36 0.45
C TYR A 175 12.79 30.23 1.45
N TRP A 176 12.62 28.97 1.03
CA TRP A 176 12.93 27.78 1.84
C TRP A 176 14.36 27.79 2.37
N ILE A 177 15.35 28.14 1.54
CA ILE A 177 16.77 28.16 1.92
C ILE A 177 17.11 29.29 2.91
N LYS A 178 16.33 30.37 2.90
CA LYS A 178 16.52 31.50 3.82
C LYS A 178 15.89 31.27 5.19
N SER A 179 14.96 30.31 5.28
CA SER A 179 14.19 30.01 6.49
C SER A 179 14.96 29.09 7.41
#